data_AF-A0A7C5G7E0-F1
#
_entry.id   AF-A0A7C5G7E0-F1
#
_cell.length_a   1.000
_cell.length_b   1.000
_cell.length_c   1.000
_cell.angle_alpha   90.00
_cell.angle_beta   90.00
_cell.angle_gamma   90.00
#
_symmetry.space_group_name_H-M   'P 1'
#
loop_
_entity.id
_entity.type
_entity.pdbx_description
1 polymer ?
#
loop_
_entity_poly.entity_id
_entity_poly.type
_entity_poly.pdbx_seq_one_letter_code
_entity_poly.pdbx_strand_id
1 'polypeptide(L)'
;DRPTSGIVLFAKTSKALSRMNNMFKDKTIQKTYWAVVEKPKNSINIKPKNTLVDYLKKNEKQNKSYAYPNELKGSKKAELTYNIIGKGDNYWFVEIKPKTGRHHQIRVQLSNIGLVIKGDLKYGAKRSNKDGSIHLLAQKLEFIHPVKKEPITIVANPPKDVLWDEFLKVNSDK
;
A
#
# COMPACT_ATOMS: atom_id res chain seq x y z
N ASP A 1 -4.60 -2.86 7.24
CA ASP A 1 -5.10 -4.25 7.40
C ASP A 1 -4.33 -4.92 8.52
N ARG A 2 -4.92 -5.90 9.23
CA ARG A 2 -4.23 -6.63 10.32
C ARG A 2 -2.82 -7.15 9.96
N PRO A 3 -2.56 -7.74 8.77
CA PRO A 3 -1.24 -8.28 8.46
C PRO A 3 -0.24 -7.25 7.91
N THR A 4 -0.64 -5.98 7.74
CA THR A 4 0.24 -4.91 7.23
C THR A 4 1.06 -4.30 8.36
N SER A 5 2.36 -4.13 8.14
CA SER A 5 3.27 -3.49 9.10
C SER A 5 3.34 -1.97 8.89
N GLY A 6 3.87 -1.25 9.87
CA GLY A 6 4.25 0.16 9.73
C GLY A 6 3.39 1.13 10.53
N ILE A 7 3.29 2.36 10.02
CA ILE A 7 2.71 3.50 10.74
C ILE A 7 1.22 3.30 11.00
N VAL A 8 0.82 3.49 12.27
CA VAL A 8 -0.57 3.65 12.69
C VAL A 8 -0.68 4.95 13.48
N LEU A 9 -1.59 5.83 13.07
CA LEU A 9 -1.77 7.15 13.69
C LEU A 9 -3.08 7.19 14.49
N PHE A 10 -2.97 7.56 15.77
CA PHE A 10 -4.11 7.72 16.67
C PHE A 10 -4.28 9.19 17.08
N ALA A 11 -5.52 9.69 17.01
CA ALA A 11 -5.85 11.00 17.56
C ALA A 11 -6.21 10.85 19.05
N LYS A 12 -5.52 11.60 19.92
CA LYS A 12 -5.77 11.59 21.37
C LYS A 12 -6.90 12.53 21.82
N THR A 13 -7.40 13.40 20.94
CA THR A 13 -8.47 14.36 21.24
C THR A 13 -9.50 14.42 20.11
N SER A 14 -10.75 14.74 20.44
CA SER A 14 -11.85 14.90 19.48
C SER A 14 -11.55 15.97 18.41
N LYS A 15 -10.94 17.09 18.83
CA LYS A 15 -10.52 18.18 17.93
C LYS A 15 -9.45 17.72 16.93
N ALA A 16 -8.46 16.94 17.38
CA ALA A 16 -7.47 16.36 16.48
C ALA A 16 -8.13 15.34 15.53
N LEU A 17 -8.99 14.46 16.05
CA LEU A 17 -9.68 13.43 15.26
C LEU A 17 -10.49 14.04 14.10
N SER A 18 -11.34 15.03 14.39
CA SER A 18 -12.16 15.71 13.37
C SER A 18 -11.30 16.32 12.26
N ARG A 19 -10.23 17.03 12.63
CA ARG A 19 -9.31 17.67 11.67
C ARG A 19 -8.53 16.66 10.84
N MET A 20 -8.07 15.57 11.47
CA MET A 20 -7.39 14.48 10.76
C MET A 20 -8.33 13.80 9.77
N ASN A 21 -9.59 13.56 10.14
CA ASN A 21 -10.58 12.98 9.24
C ASN A 21 -10.80 13.85 8.00
N ASN A 22 -10.86 15.18 8.16
CA ASN A 22 -10.94 16.10 7.03
C ASN A 22 -9.71 16.00 6.13
N MET A 23 -8.50 15.98 6.70
CA MET A 23 -7.27 15.80 5.91
C MET A 23 -7.25 14.48 5.11
N PHE A 24 -7.76 13.38 5.68
CA PHE A 24 -7.93 12.12 4.94
C PHE A 24 -8.98 12.22 3.83
N LYS A 25 -10.10 12.92 4.08
CA LYS A 25 -11.16 13.15 3.09
C LYS A 25 -10.67 14.00 1.92
N ASP A 26 -9.93 15.06 2.24
CA ASP A 26 -9.40 16.05 1.29
C ASP A 26 -8.10 15.57 0.63
N LYS A 27 -7.58 14.40 1.05
CA LYS A 27 -6.39 13.73 0.50
C LYS A 27 -5.12 14.59 0.62
N THR A 28 -5.04 15.40 1.67
CA THR A 28 -3.88 16.27 1.94
C THR A 28 -2.76 15.52 2.68
N ILE A 29 -3.04 14.32 3.18
CA ILE A 29 -2.06 13.43 3.81
C ILE A 29 -1.35 12.62 2.72
N GLN A 30 -0.02 12.75 2.65
CA GLN A 30 0.80 11.92 1.78
C GLN A 30 1.17 10.63 2.50
N LYS A 31 0.97 9.51 1.81
CA LYS A 31 1.31 8.17 2.31
C LYS A 31 2.25 7.51 1.32
N THR A 32 3.33 6.95 1.83
CA THR A 32 4.22 6.08 1.06
C THR A 32 4.21 4.70 1.69
N TYR A 33 3.98 3.71 0.86
CA TYR A 33 4.04 2.30 1.21
C TYR A 33 5.14 1.63 0.43
N TRP A 34 5.76 0.63 1.04
CA TRP A 34 6.67 -0.27 0.35
C TRP A 34 6.07 -1.67 0.29
N ALA A 35 6.30 -2.36 -0.81
CA ALA A 35 5.89 -3.74 -0.97
C ALA A 35 6.98 -4.59 -1.61
N VAL A 36 7.10 -5.84 -1.15
CA VAL A 36 7.83 -6.89 -1.86
C VAL A 36 6.81 -7.77 -2.58
N VAL A 37 6.96 -7.88 -3.89
CA VAL A 37 6.02 -8.61 -4.75
C VAL A 37 6.70 -9.78 -5.43
N GLU A 38 6.00 -10.88 -5.65
CA GLU A 38 6.49 -12.01 -6.44
C GLU A 38 6.82 -11.55 -7.86
N LYS A 39 7.92 -12.05 -8.44
CA LYS A 39 8.22 -11.83 -9.85
C LYS A 39 7.07 -12.37 -10.70
N PRO A 40 6.43 -11.51 -11.53
CA PRO A 40 5.31 -11.94 -12.36
C PRO A 40 5.82 -12.85 -13.48
N LYS A 41 5.05 -13.90 -13.81
CA LYS A 41 5.38 -14.83 -14.90
C LYS A 41 5.47 -14.12 -16.25
N ASN A 42 4.64 -13.11 -16.47
CA ASN A 42 4.65 -12.29 -17.68
C ASN A 42 4.99 -10.84 -17.32
N SER A 43 6.29 -10.53 -17.28
CA SER A 43 6.80 -9.22 -16.89
C SER A 43 6.76 -8.17 -18.00
N ILE A 44 6.54 -8.56 -19.27
CA ILE A 44 6.71 -7.65 -20.42
C ILE A 44 5.70 -6.50 -20.43
N ASN A 45 4.52 -6.73 -19.86
CA ASN A 45 3.44 -5.75 -19.83
C ASN A 45 3.45 -4.88 -18.56
N ILE A 46 4.40 -5.10 -17.63
CA ILE A 46 4.46 -4.33 -16.39
C ILE A 46 5.37 -3.12 -16.58
N LYS A 47 4.73 -1.95 -16.57
CA LYS A 47 5.42 -0.66 -16.63
C LYS A 47 6.23 -0.44 -15.35
N PRO A 48 7.46 0.09 -15.42
CA PRO A 48 8.28 0.40 -14.23
C PRO A 48 7.57 1.35 -13.25
N LYS A 49 6.84 2.34 -13.77
CA LYS A 49 6.06 3.30 -13.01
C LYS A 49 4.71 3.50 -13.70
N ASN A 50 3.61 3.46 -12.94
CA ASN A 50 2.28 3.71 -13.50
C ASN A 50 1.30 4.19 -12.42
N THR A 51 0.18 4.75 -12.87
CA THR A 51 -0.99 5.05 -12.04
C THR A 51 -2.04 3.98 -12.25
N LEU A 52 -2.56 3.41 -11.16
CA LEU A 52 -3.68 2.46 -11.19
C LEU A 52 -4.95 3.18 -10.76
N VAL A 53 -5.96 3.12 -11.62
CA VAL A 53 -7.30 3.65 -11.36
C VAL A 53 -8.29 2.51 -11.55
N ASP A 54 -8.92 2.09 -10.45
CA ASP A 54 -9.90 1.02 -10.44
C ASP A 54 -11.13 1.44 -9.61
N TYR A 55 -12.26 0.79 -9.84
CA TYR A 55 -13.43 0.88 -9.00
C TYR A 55 -13.48 -0.33 -8.07
N LEU A 56 -13.33 -0.10 -6.77
CA LEU A 56 -13.25 -1.18 -5.78
C LEU A 56 -14.59 -1.42 -5.11
N LYS A 57 -15.03 -2.69 -5.09
CA LYS A 57 -16.23 -3.12 -4.36
C LYS A 57 -15.85 -4.12 -3.27
N LYS A 58 -16.23 -3.82 -2.04
CA LYS A 58 -16.02 -4.71 -0.89
C LYS A 58 -17.08 -5.81 -0.89
N ASN A 59 -16.65 -7.05 -0.77
CA ASN A 59 -17.46 -8.19 -0.39
C ASN A 59 -17.32 -8.39 1.12
N GLU A 60 -18.38 -8.12 1.86
CA GLU A 60 -18.38 -8.19 3.33
C GLU A 60 -18.25 -9.63 3.85
N LYS A 61 -18.94 -10.59 3.22
CA LYS A 61 -18.92 -12.01 3.60
C LYS A 61 -17.51 -12.59 3.55
N GLN A 62 -16.72 -12.20 2.55
CA GLN A 62 -15.34 -12.68 2.37
C GLN A 62 -14.28 -11.76 3.00
N ASN A 63 -14.71 -10.59 3.52
CA ASN A 63 -13.83 -9.50 3.91
C ASN A 63 -12.73 -9.24 2.86
N LYS A 64 -13.14 -9.12 1.59
CA LYS A 64 -12.26 -9.01 0.41
C LYS A 64 -12.80 -7.94 -0.53
N SER A 65 -11.91 -7.12 -1.09
CA SER A 65 -12.25 -6.18 -2.16
C SER A 65 -11.95 -6.78 -3.53
N TYR A 66 -12.76 -6.43 -4.52
CA TYR A 66 -12.56 -6.74 -5.94
C TYR A 66 -12.36 -5.45 -6.72
N ALA A 67 -11.51 -5.49 -7.75
CA ALA A 67 -11.22 -4.37 -8.64
C ALA A 67 -11.96 -4.54 -9.97
N TYR A 68 -12.48 -3.43 -10.49
CA TYR A 68 -13.19 -3.38 -11.76
C TYR A 68 -12.68 -2.17 -12.57
N PRO A 69 -12.60 -2.29 -13.91
CA PRO A 69 -12.15 -1.18 -14.76
C PRO A 69 -13.16 -0.03 -14.80
N ASN A 70 -14.45 -0.34 -14.65
CA ASN A 70 -15.55 0.61 -14.75
C ASN A 70 -16.35 0.69 -13.45
N GLU A 71 -17.06 1.79 -13.25
CA GLU A 71 -17.91 1.99 -12.08
C GLU A 71 -19.06 0.99 -12.04
N LEU A 72 -19.27 0.40 -10.87
CA LEU A 72 -20.40 -0.48 -10.56
C LEU A 72 -21.16 0.05 -9.35
N LYS A 73 -22.45 -0.29 -9.23
CA LYS A 73 -23.26 0.04 -8.05
C LYS A 73 -22.58 -0.42 -6.76
N GLY A 74 -22.31 0.54 -5.88
CA GLY A 74 -21.66 0.34 -4.58
C GLY A 74 -20.13 0.21 -4.63
N SER A 75 -19.51 0.32 -5.82
CA SER A 75 -18.06 0.43 -5.94
C SER A 75 -17.60 1.86 -5.60
N LYS A 76 -16.32 2.02 -5.25
CA LYS A 76 -15.72 3.33 -5.00
C LYS A 76 -14.44 3.45 -5.81
N LYS A 77 -14.27 4.58 -6.49
CA LYS A 77 -13.01 4.91 -7.19
C LYS A 77 -11.83 4.83 -6.22
N ALA A 78 -10.79 4.16 -6.66
CA ALA A 78 -9.51 3.99 -6.00
C ALA A 78 -8.38 4.39 -6.96
N GLU A 79 -7.42 5.14 -6.46
CA GLU A 79 -6.29 5.64 -7.23
C GLU A 79 -5.01 5.50 -6.40
N LEU A 80 -3.98 4.94 -7.01
CA LEU A 80 -2.61 4.89 -6.47
C LEU A 80 -1.60 5.04 -7.61
N THR A 81 -0.41 5.50 -7.27
CA THR A 81 0.77 5.38 -8.14
C THR A 81 1.71 4.35 -7.55
N TYR A 82 2.43 3.63 -8.41
CA TYR A 82 3.51 2.75 -7.98
C TYR A 82 4.76 2.99 -8.82
N ASN A 83 5.90 2.65 -8.24
CA ASN A 83 7.21 2.66 -8.88
C ASN A 83 7.97 1.40 -8.47
N ILE A 84 8.41 0.61 -9.44
CA ILE A 84 9.32 -0.51 -9.21
C ILE A 84 10.70 0.08 -9.00
N ILE A 85 11.17 0.03 -7.75
CA ILE A 85 12.46 0.60 -7.38
C ILE A 85 13.60 -0.39 -7.53
N GLY A 86 13.30 -1.70 -7.56
CA GLY A 86 14.29 -2.77 -7.66
C GLY A 86 13.70 -4.08 -8.14
N LYS A 87 14.54 -4.92 -8.74
CA LYS A 87 14.18 -6.25 -9.25
C LYS A 87 15.25 -7.25 -8.84
N GLY A 88 14.88 -8.24 -8.04
CA GLY A 88 15.67 -9.45 -7.83
C GLY A 88 15.14 -10.61 -8.67
N ASP A 89 15.74 -11.78 -8.47
CA ASP A 89 15.44 -12.98 -9.28
C ASP A 89 14.01 -13.48 -9.09
N ASN A 90 13.52 -13.44 -7.85
CA ASN A 90 12.21 -13.98 -7.46
C ASN A 90 11.24 -12.91 -6.96
N TYR A 91 11.74 -11.73 -6.58
CA TYR A 91 10.96 -10.68 -5.95
C TYR A 91 11.34 -9.31 -6.49
N TRP A 92 10.34 -8.45 -6.63
CA TRP A 92 10.53 -7.05 -6.99
C TRP A 92 10.14 -6.13 -5.83
N PHE A 93 10.76 -4.97 -5.80
CA PHE A 93 10.62 -3.96 -4.75
C PHE A 93 9.83 -2.78 -5.31
N VAL A 94 8.72 -2.44 -4.65
CA VAL A 94 7.77 -1.46 -5.16
C VAL A 94 7.51 -0.39 -4.10
N GLU A 95 7.66 0.88 -4.49
CA GLU A 95 7.14 2.03 -3.75
C GLU A 95 5.72 2.35 -4.26
N ILE A 96 4.79 2.60 -3.36
CA ILE A 96 3.38 2.87 -3.66
C ILE A 96 2.91 4.13 -2.93
N LYS A 97 2.23 5.02 -3.65
CA LYS A 97 1.61 6.23 -3.09
C LYS A 97 0.10 6.22 -3.34
N PRO A 98 -0.70 5.72 -2.39
CA PRO A 98 -2.15 5.67 -2.55
C PRO A 98 -2.78 7.04 -2.33
N LYS A 99 -3.41 7.58 -3.37
CA LYS A 99 -4.17 8.85 -3.32
C LYS A 99 -5.50 8.70 -2.59
N THR A 100 -6.10 7.52 -2.67
CA THR A 100 -7.29 7.14 -1.89
C THR A 100 -6.94 6.17 -0.76
N GLY A 101 -7.91 5.80 0.07
CA GLY A 101 -7.74 4.85 1.18
C GLY A 101 -8.89 3.85 1.24
N ARG A 102 -9.07 3.05 0.19
CA ARG A 102 -10.13 2.02 0.16
C ARG A 102 -9.66 0.74 0.84
N HIS A 103 -10.63 -0.08 1.27
CA HIS A 103 -10.36 -1.37 1.91
C HIS A 103 -9.48 -2.25 1.02
N HIS A 104 -8.34 -2.73 1.56
CA HIS A 104 -7.35 -3.56 0.86
C HIS A 104 -6.85 -2.97 -0.47
N GLN A 105 -6.91 -1.64 -0.66
CA GLN A 105 -6.70 -1.00 -1.96
C GLN A 105 -5.40 -1.43 -2.65
N ILE A 106 -4.25 -1.28 -1.99
CA ILE A 106 -2.94 -1.61 -2.57
C ILE A 106 -2.89 -3.09 -2.96
N ARG A 107 -3.35 -3.96 -2.06
CA ARG A 107 -3.31 -5.42 -2.22
C ARG A 107 -4.09 -5.88 -3.45
N VAL A 108 -5.32 -5.38 -3.61
CA VAL A 108 -6.16 -5.76 -4.76
C VAL A 108 -5.66 -5.15 -6.07
N GLN A 109 -5.27 -3.87 -6.08
CA GLN A 109 -4.83 -3.21 -7.33
C GLN A 109 -3.50 -3.78 -7.84
N LEU A 110 -2.52 -4.05 -6.96
CA LEU A 110 -1.26 -4.67 -7.37
C LEU A 110 -1.47 -6.12 -7.84
N SER A 111 -2.28 -6.91 -7.13
CA SER A 111 -2.65 -8.27 -7.55
C SER A 111 -3.32 -8.28 -8.93
N ASN A 112 -4.23 -7.34 -9.21
CA ASN A 112 -4.95 -7.24 -10.48
C ASN A 112 -4.02 -7.03 -11.70
N ILE A 113 -2.84 -6.44 -11.50
CA ILE A 113 -1.82 -6.27 -12.55
C ILE A 113 -0.70 -7.31 -12.49
N GLY A 114 -0.85 -8.35 -11.67
CA GLY A 114 0.12 -9.44 -11.52
C GLY A 114 1.25 -9.19 -10.53
N LEU A 115 1.29 -8.03 -9.85
CA LEU A 115 2.26 -7.71 -8.79
C LEU A 115 1.76 -8.20 -7.44
N VAL A 116 1.69 -9.51 -7.26
CA VAL A 116 1.16 -10.13 -6.05
C VAL A 116 2.11 -9.91 -4.88
N ILE A 117 1.62 -9.31 -3.79
CA ILE A 117 2.39 -9.06 -2.57
C ILE A 117 2.75 -10.39 -1.90
N LYS A 118 4.03 -10.56 -1.55
CA LYS A 118 4.50 -11.76 -0.85
C LYS A 118 3.75 -11.96 0.47
N GLY A 119 3.29 -13.20 0.70
CA GLY A 119 2.53 -13.59 1.89
C GLY A 119 1.02 -13.35 1.78
N ASP A 120 0.54 -12.60 0.78
CA ASP A 120 -0.86 -12.21 0.66
C ASP A 120 -1.74 -13.27 -0.02
N LEU A 121 -2.04 -14.34 0.72
CA LEU A 121 -2.88 -15.45 0.24
C LEU A 121 -4.25 -14.98 -0.28
N LYS A 122 -4.83 -13.96 0.35
CA LYS A 122 -6.16 -13.43 -0.02
C LYS A 122 -6.19 -12.87 -1.43
N TYR A 123 -5.04 -12.38 -1.91
CA TYR A 123 -4.87 -11.74 -3.21
C TYR A 123 -3.89 -12.49 -4.12
N GLY A 124 -3.70 -13.79 -3.88
CA GLY A 124 -3.09 -14.70 -4.84
C GLY A 124 -1.64 -15.08 -4.58
N ALA A 125 -1.04 -14.72 -3.44
CA ALA A 125 0.28 -15.22 -3.09
C ALA A 125 0.23 -16.75 -2.94
N LYS A 126 1.29 -17.45 -3.33
CA LYS A 126 1.31 -18.93 -3.30
C LYS A 126 1.48 -19.48 -1.88
N ARG A 127 2.13 -18.71 -1.01
CA ARG A 127 2.49 -19.10 0.36
C ARG A 127 2.35 -17.91 1.29
N SER A 128 1.95 -18.16 2.53
CA SER A 128 1.96 -17.15 3.60
C SER A 128 3.38 -16.91 4.10
N ASN A 129 3.59 -15.80 4.81
CA ASN A 129 4.75 -15.66 5.69
C ASN A 129 4.57 -16.53 6.95
N LYS A 130 5.69 -16.87 7.61
CA LYS A 130 5.69 -17.72 8.81
C LYS A 130 4.88 -17.13 9.96
N ASP A 131 4.87 -15.80 10.09
CA ASP A 131 4.17 -15.04 11.11
C ASP A 131 2.76 -14.57 10.69
N GLY A 132 2.32 -14.94 9.47
CA GLY A 132 1.04 -14.51 8.90
C GLY A 132 0.99 -13.04 8.45
N SER A 133 2.12 -12.31 8.49
CA SER A 133 2.23 -10.97 7.92
C SER A 133 2.20 -11.01 6.39
N ILE A 134 2.13 -9.84 5.78
CA ILE A 134 2.39 -9.65 4.35
C ILE A 134 3.54 -8.66 4.17
N HIS A 135 4.28 -8.77 3.07
CA HIS A 135 5.35 -7.82 2.75
C HIS A 135 4.78 -6.51 2.19
N LEU A 136 4.01 -5.81 3.01
CA LEU A 136 3.47 -4.47 2.77
C LEU A 136 3.71 -3.64 4.03
N LEU A 137 4.39 -2.51 3.86
CA LEU A 137 4.79 -1.61 4.93
C LEU A 137 4.21 -0.22 4.68
N ALA A 138 3.46 0.32 5.64
CA ALA A 138 3.15 1.75 5.70
C ALA A 138 4.41 2.51 6.16
N GLN A 139 5.24 2.91 5.19
CA GLN A 139 6.61 3.33 5.45
C GLN A 139 6.74 4.80 5.82
N LYS A 140 6.04 5.72 5.14
CA LYS A 140 6.12 7.16 5.43
C LYS A 140 4.75 7.81 5.41
N LEU A 141 4.52 8.71 6.36
CA LEU A 141 3.32 9.52 6.49
C LEU A 141 3.71 10.98 6.65
N GLU A 142 3.17 11.85 5.80
CA GLU A 142 3.48 13.29 5.80
C GLU A 142 2.17 14.09 5.81
N PHE A 143 2.04 15.02 6.75
CA PHE A 143 0.84 15.82 6.94
C PHE A 143 1.13 17.07 7.77
N ILE A 144 0.21 18.04 7.75
CA ILE A 144 0.26 19.20 8.64
C ILE A 144 -0.36 18.84 9.98
N HIS A 145 0.35 19.07 11.09
CA HIS A 145 -0.15 18.82 12.43
C HIS A 145 -1.51 19.51 12.64
N PRO A 146 -2.57 18.79 13.06
CA PRO A 146 -3.95 19.28 13.02
C PRO A 146 -4.19 20.50 13.94
N VAL A 147 -3.38 20.65 14.99
CA VAL A 147 -3.44 21.77 15.95
C VAL A 147 -2.35 22.82 15.67
N LYS A 148 -1.08 22.46 15.85
CA LYS A 148 0.09 23.34 15.66
C LYS A 148 0.29 23.91 14.26
N LYS A 149 -0.28 23.30 13.22
CA LYS A 149 -0.09 23.69 11.80
C LYS A 149 1.33 23.58 11.27
N GLU A 150 2.17 22.79 11.93
CA GLU A 150 3.54 22.49 11.50
C GLU A 150 3.57 21.24 10.61
N PRO A 151 4.49 21.16 9.63
CA PRO A 151 4.69 19.93 8.86
C PRO A 151 5.24 18.81 9.75
N ILE A 152 4.67 17.60 9.60
CA ILE A 152 5.07 16.38 10.30
C ILE A 152 5.40 15.32 9.27
N THR A 153 6.55 14.67 9.46
CA THR A 153 6.98 13.49 8.72
C THR A 153 7.25 12.36 9.70
N ILE A 154 6.60 11.23 9.50
CA ILE A 154 6.81 10.01 10.29
C ILE A 154 7.32 8.93 9.33
N VAL A 155 8.38 8.23 9.73
CA VAL A 155 8.97 7.12 8.97
C VAL A 155 9.01 5.87 9.85
N ALA A 156 8.60 4.73 9.30
CA ALA A 156 8.73 3.43 9.92
C ALA A 156 9.80 2.61 9.20
N ASN A 157 10.67 1.99 9.99
CA ASN A 157 11.63 1.00 9.47
C ASN A 157 10.90 -0.31 9.16
N PRO A 158 11.34 -1.04 8.11
CA PRO A 158 10.82 -2.36 7.86
C PRO A 158 11.18 -3.34 8.99
N PRO A 159 10.39 -4.41 9.17
CA PRO A 159 10.81 -5.54 9.99
C PRO A 159 12.13 -6.13 9.48
N LYS A 160 12.93 -6.71 10.38
CA LYS A 160 14.15 -7.45 9.99
C LYS A 160 13.76 -8.69 9.19
N ASP A 161 14.15 -8.71 7.93
CA ASP A 161 13.90 -9.80 6.99
C ASP A 161 14.83 -9.60 5.78
N VAL A 162 15.34 -10.69 5.23
CA VAL A 162 16.30 -10.65 4.12
C VAL A 162 15.77 -9.83 2.94
N LEU A 163 14.47 -9.93 2.62
CA LEU A 163 13.91 -9.19 1.49
C LEU A 163 13.74 -7.70 1.79
N TRP A 164 13.49 -7.32 3.04
CA TRP A 164 13.48 -5.92 3.44
C TRP A 164 14.88 -5.33 3.49
N ASP A 165 15.88 -6.09 3.92
CA ASP A 165 17.28 -5.67 3.91
C ASP A 165 17.76 -5.43 2.48
N GLU A 166 17.41 -6.30 1.54
CA GLU A 166 17.68 -6.10 0.11
C GLU A 166 16.90 -4.90 -0.47
N PHE A 167 15.64 -4.71 -0.07
CA PHE A 167 14.86 -3.53 -0.45
C PHE A 167 15.59 -2.23 -0.06
N LEU A 168 16.12 -2.17 1.17
CA LEU A 168 16.83 -1.00 1.68
C LEU A 168 18.09 -0.70 0.88
N LYS A 169 18.91 -1.71 0.55
CA LYS A 169 20.11 -1.55 -0.28
C LYS A 169 19.78 -0.89 -1.61
N VAL A 170 18.80 -1.43 -2.33
CA VAL A 170 18.40 -0.90 -3.64
C VAL A 170 17.82 0.52 -3.55
N ASN A 171 17.19 0.86 -2.43
CA ASN A 171 16.64 2.19 -2.23
C ASN A 171 17.68 3.23 -1.77
N SER A 172 18.79 2.80 -1.15
CA SER A 172 19.90 3.67 -0.72
C SER A 172 20.79 4.12 -1.87
N ASP A 173 20.79 3.40 -3.00
CA ASP A 173 21.57 3.74 -4.21
C ASP A 173 20.87 4.79 -5.11
N LYS A 174 19.86 5.50 -4.61
CA LYS A 174 19.11 6.57 -5.28
C LYS A 174 19.18 7.88 -4.52
#